data_AF-A0A1H5WH24-F1
#
_entry.id   AF-A0A1H5WH24-F1
#
_cell.length_a   1.000
_cell.length_b   1.000
_cell.length_c   1.000
_cell.angle_alpha   90.00
_cell.angle_beta   90.00
_cell.angle_gamma   90.00
#
_symmetry.space_group_name_H-M   'P 1'
#
loop_
_entity.id
_entity.type
_entity.pdbx_description
1 polymer ?
#
loop_
_entity_poly.entity_id
_entity_poly.type
_entity_poly.pdbx_seq_one_letter_code
_entity_poly.pdbx_strand_id
1 'polypeptide(L)'
;MTKTVRTAVLFTASLAIASVAMIPAEMVAQATATPHQSGTVKSVEGDSLTVTNAAGQDYTVKVPAGVSILNVPPGAKSLSTATPGQISDVAVGDKVIVTGTDGDTGTTLTARRVVLMKSAAIADLHAAEEAAWAKGAGGIVKSVDAASGTIVVSSGMKPVTVKTTATTDVKRYANGSVKAADAVKSSIAEIHPGEHLRVRGTKSEDGSTITADAILAGDFKDYSGLISAIDQTAGTITLKDLTTKKSVTVVVGANSDMRAIPEMMARMVAARMKGGAAAGAGAGRPGGAAGAGPGAGPGAGAPGGGAAGGGFGGGEGRPRNMDLGQMLQRLPTQTLAELKPGEAIMIVAMPPMTGSGPATAVTLLSGVEPLLEAAPNGQGVSLSAWSLGGGDAGAAGMPQ
;
A
#
# COMPACT_ATOMS: atom_id res chain seq x y z
N MET A 1 38.82 15.17 63.66
CA MET A 1 37.96 14.58 64.70
C MET A 1 37.67 13.16 64.26
N THR A 2 38.51 12.25 64.75
CA THR A 2 38.72 10.91 64.20
C THR A 2 38.95 10.05 65.44
N LYS A 3 38.10 9.05 65.71
CA LYS A 3 38.24 8.18 66.89
C LYS A 3 38.43 6.73 66.48
N THR A 4 39.71 6.39 66.40
CA THR A 4 40.39 5.31 67.13
C THR A 4 39.82 3.89 67.08
N VAL A 5 40.56 3.11 66.29
CA VAL A 5 40.72 1.65 66.22
C VAL A 5 40.85 0.96 67.59
N ARG A 6 40.23 -0.21 67.75
CA ARG A 6 40.62 -1.25 68.72
C ARG A 6 40.63 -2.61 68.03
N THR A 7 41.80 -3.22 67.97
CA THR A 7 42.05 -4.57 67.45
C THR A 7 42.00 -5.57 68.60
N ALA A 8 41.26 -6.66 68.45
CA ALA A 8 41.35 -7.85 69.29
C ALA A 8 41.16 -9.10 68.41
N VAL A 9 42.16 -9.97 68.40
CA VAL A 9 42.22 -11.25 67.69
C VAL A 9 41.92 -12.37 68.67
N LEU A 10 41.04 -13.31 68.34
CA LEU A 10 41.11 -14.70 68.86
C LEU A 10 40.24 -15.71 68.09
N PHE A 11 40.83 -16.89 67.96
CA PHE A 11 40.45 -18.14 67.30
C PHE A 11 39.12 -18.79 67.76
N THR A 12 38.41 -19.48 66.85
CA THR A 12 37.49 -20.65 66.99
C THR A 12 36.74 -20.83 65.65
N ALA A 13 36.37 -21.99 65.08
CA ALA A 13 36.36 -23.41 65.43
C ALA A 13 36.26 -24.28 64.13
N SER A 14 36.65 -25.56 64.22
CA SER A 14 36.60 -26.59 63.17
C SER A 14 35.18 -27.07 62.80
N LEU A 15 34.96 -27.53 61.55
CA LEU A 15 34.08 -28.68 61.25
C LEU A 15 34.37 -29.33 59.87
N ALA A 16 34.20 -30.65 59.83
CA ALA A 16 34.68 -31.63 58.85
C ALA A 16 34.12 -31.52 57.40
N ILE A 17 34.92 -31.93 56.40
CA ILE A 17 34.49 -32.17 55.02
C ILE A 17 34.44 -33.68 54.77
N ALA A 18 33.24 -34.16 54.45
CA ALA A 18 32.92 -35.55 54.09
C ALA A 18 33.23 -35.83 52.61
N SER A 19 33.74 -37.02 52.34
CA SER A 19 33.99 -37.59 51.01
C SER A 19 32.67 -37.83 50.26
N VAL A 20 32.52 -37.25 49.06
CA VAL A 20 31.43 -37.55 48.12
C VAL A 20 31.99 -38.37 46.95
N ALA A 21 31.36 -39.52 46.72
CA ALA A 21 31.67 -40.46 45.66
C ALA A 21 31.37 -39.86 44.26
N MET A 22 32.29 -40.08 43.32
CA MET A 22 32.09 -39.81 41.89
C MET A 22 31.08 -40.80 41.30
N ILE A 23 30.00 -40.28 40.73
CA ILE A 23 29.13 -40.98 39.77
C ILE A 23 29.65 -40.62 38.38
N PRO A 24 29.88 -41.57 37.45
CA PRO A 24 30.23 -41.25 36.08
C PRO A 24 29.02 -40.58 35.41
N ALA A 25 29.21 -39.33 34.96
CA ALA A 25 28.23 -38.63 34.15
C ALA A 25 28.15 -39.28 32.77
N GLU A 26 27.04 -39.97 32.50
CA GLU A 26 26.65 -40.35 31.15
C GLU A 26 26.52 -39.08 30.31
N MET A 27 27.31 -38.99 29.25
CA MET A 27 27.25 -37.92 28.25
C MET A 27 25.87 -37.95 27.60
N VAL A 28 25.01 -36.99 27.95
CA VAL A 28 23.86 -36.64 27.12
C VAL A 28 24.45 -36.05 25.83
N ALA A 29 24.42 -36.84 24.76
CA ALA A 29 24.72 -36.37 23.42
C ALA A 29 23.79 -35.20 23.09
N GLN A 30 24.32 -33.98 23.09
CA GLN A 30 23.64 -32.84 22.49
C GLN A 30 23.52 -33.14 21.00
N ALA A 31 22.31 -33.48 20.54
CA ALA A 31 22.01 -33.59 19.12
C ALA A 31 22.37 -32.26 18.45
N THR A 32 23.43 -32.27 17.65
CA THR A 32 23.82 -31.15 16.79
C THR A 32 22.63 -30.78 15.91
N ALA A 33 22.22 -29.50 15.93
CA ALA A 33 21.12 -29.02 15.09
C ALA A 33 21.51 -29.19 13.62
N THR A 34 20.70 -29.95 12.87
CA THR A 34 20.87 -30.12 11.42
C THR A 34 20.91 -28.75 10.73
N PRO A 35 21.88 -28.48 9.84
CA PRO A 35 21.98 -27.20 9.17
C PRO A 35 20.73 -26.98 8.31
N HIS A 36 20.15 -25.79 8.39
CA HIS A 36 19.04 -25.39 7.54
C HIS A 36 19.35 -24.05 6.92
N GLN A 37 19.02 -23.89 5.64
CA GLN A 37 19.17 -22.64 4.92
C GLN A 37 17.89 -22.25 4.21
N SER A 38 17.56 -20.97 4.24
CA SER A 38 16.42 -20.41 3.53
C SER A 38 16.86 -19.35 2.52
N GLY A 39 16.19 -19.29 1.39
CA GLY A 39 16.51 -18.31 0.37
C GLY A 39 15.66 -18.42 -0.88
N THR A 40 16.09 -17.75 -1.94
CA THR A 40 15.46 -17.76 -3.25
C THR A 40 16.37 -18.48 -4.24
N VAL A 41 15.80 -19.35 -5.08
CA VAL A 41 16.55 -20.08 -6.11
C VAL A 41 17.03 -19.10 -7.17
N LYS A 42 18.35 -19.01 -7.36
CA LYS A 42 19.01 -18.18 -8.36
C LYS A 42 19.29 -18.95 -9.65
N SER A 43 19.66 -20.22 -9.54
CA SER A 43 19.87 -21.13 -10.68
C SER A 43 19.61 -22.58 -10.28
N VAL A 44 19.28 -23.38 -11.29
CA VAL A 44 19.07 -24.83 -11.19
C VAL A 44 19.95 -25.50 -12.24
N GLU A 45 20.89 -26.33 -11.81
CA GLU A 45 21.85 -27.05 -12.64
C GLU A 45 21.78 -28.54 -12.34
N GLY A 46 20.86 -29.25 -13.01
CA GLY A 46 20.61 -30.66 -12.77
C GLY A 46 20.22 -30.91 -11.31
N ASP A 47 21.11 -31.60 -10.58
CA ASP A 47 20.95 -31.94 -9.16
C ASP A 47 21.52 -30.88 -8.20
N SER A 48 21.96 -29.73 -8.71
CA SER A 48 22.50 -28.63 -7.90
C SER A 48 21.63 -27.37 -8.02
N LEU A 49 21.36 -26.74 -6.88
CA LEU A 49 20.61 -25.50 -6.77
C LEU A 49 21.52 -24.41 -6.21
N THR A 50 21.52 -23.22 -6.80
CA THR A 50 22.10 -22.04 -6.15
C THR A 50 20.99 -21.26 -5.48
N VAL A 51 21.10 -21.08 -4.16
CA VAL A 51 20.09 -20.41 -3.33
C VAL A 51 20.72 -19.16 -2.72
N THR A 52 20.13 -18.00 -2.99
CA THR A 52 20.55 -16.73 -2.39
C THR A 52 19.75 -16.50 -1.12
N ASN A 53 20.43 -16.36 0.02
CA ASN A 53 19.78 -16.08 1.30
C ASN A 53 19.33 -14.61 1.39
N ALA A 54 18.61 -14.26 2.45
CA ALA A 54 18.15 -12.88 2.67
C ALA A 54 19.29 -11.86 2.83
N ALA A 55 20.51 -12.31 3.17
CA ALA A 55 21.71 -11.48 3.26
C ALA A 55 22.45 -11.32 1.92
N GLY A 56 21.93 -11.87 0.82
CA GLY A 56 22.55 -11.80 -0.50
C GLY A 56 23.71 -12.77 -0.73
N GLN A 57 23.91 -13.74 0.17
CA GLN A 57 24.93 -14.78 0.04
C GLN A 57 24.39 -15.98 -0.74
N ASP A 58 25.19 -16.47 -1.69
CA ASP A 58 24.85 -17.63 -2.51
C ASP A 58 25.30 -18.93 -1.83
N TYR A 59 24.38 -19.87 -1.72
CA TYR A 59 24.60 -21.22 -1.20
C TYR A 59 24.42 -22.23 -2.33
N THR A 60 25.39 -23.14 -2.47
CA THR A 60 25.29 -24.25 -3.43
C THR A 60 24.71 -25.46 -2.70
N VAL A 61 23.52 -25.87 -3.11
CA VAL A 61 22.78 -26.98 -2.52
C VAL A 61 22.81 -28.15 -3.49
N LYS A 62 23.44 -29.26 -3.11
CA LYS A 62 23.34 -30.52 -3.84
C LYS A 62 22.09 -31.26 -3.38
N VAL A 63 21.31 -31.76 -4.32
CA VAL A 63 20.06 -32.50 -4.08
C VAL A 63 20.24 -33.93 -4.59
N PRO A 64 20.64 -34.88 -3.74
CA PRO A 64 20.73 -36.28 -4.12
C PRO A 64 19.41 -36.87 -4.61
N ALA A 65 19.48 -37.95 -5.40
CA ALA A 65 18.32 -38.74 -5.75
C ALA A 65 17.66 -39.34 -4.49
N GLY A 66 16.34 -39.19 -4.34
CA GLY A 66 15.59 -39.68 -3.18
C GLY A 66 15.38 -38.66 -2.05
N VAL A 67 15.77 -37.40 -2.24
CA VAL A 67 15.49 -36.32 -1.27
C VAL A 67 13.99 -36.02 -1.20
N SER A 68 13.51 -35.78 0.02
CA SER A 68 12.12 -35.33 0.24
C SER A 68 11.97 -33.88 -0.22
N ILE A 69 11.28 -33.68 -1.34
CA ILE A 69 10.91 -32.37 -1.86
C ILE A 69 9.43 -32.15 -1.56
N LEU A 70 9.11 -31.05 -0.88
CA LEU A 70 7.77 -30.72 -0.42
C LEU A 70 7.38 -29.35 -0.95
N ASN A 71 6.35 -29.28 -1.80
CA ASN A 71 5.77 -28.03 -2.25
C ASN A 71 4.70 -27.54 -1.27
N VAL A 72 4.84 -26.31 -0.81
CA VAL A 72 4.00 -25.70 0.21
C VAL A 72 3.30 -24.48 -0.39
N PRO A 73 1.97 -24.35 -0.23
CA PRO A 73 1.25 -23.18 -0.71
C PRO A 73 1.70 -21.91 0.04
N PRO A 74 1.68 -20.74 -0.62
CA PRO A 74 2.06 -19.48 0.01
C PRO A 74 1.23 -19.20 1.28
N GLY A 75 1.89 -18.68 2.33
CA GLY A 75 1.25 -18.36 3.61
C GLY A 75 1.07 -19.53 4.58
N ALA A 76 1.39 -20.78 4.18
CA ALA A 76 1.35 -21.91 5.10
C ALA A 76 2.43 -21.79 6.18
N LYS A 77 2.03 -21.99 7.44
CA LYS A 77 2.92 -21.96 8.63
C LYS A 77 3.40 -23.34 9.05
N SER A 78 2.95 -24.39 8.37
CA SER A 78 3.23 -25.79 8.67
C SER A 78 3.34 -26.62 7.39
N LEU A 79 3.99 -27.78 7.49
CA LEU A 79 4.13 -28.75 6.40
C LEU A 79 2.89 -29.66 6.23
N SER A 80 1.81 -29.42 6.95
CA SER A 80 0.60 -30.25 6.90
C SER A 80 -0.17 -30.13 5.58
N THR A 81 -0.01 -29.01 4.88
CA THR A 81 -0.59 -28.75 3.55
C THR A 81 0.44 -29.00 2.44
N ALA A 82 1.60 -29.55 2.78
CA ALA A 82 2.66 -29.80 1.82
C ALA A 82 2.29 -30.97 0.90
N THR A 83 2.58 -30.80 -0.39
CA THR A 83 2.42 -31.85 -1.39
C THR A 83 3.81 -32.34 -1.82
N PRO A 84 4.01 -33.64 -2.07
CA PRO A 84 5.26 -34.13 -2.64
C PRO A 84 5.54 -33.44 -3.99
N GLY A 85 6.76 -32.95 -4.17
CA GLY A 85 7.23 -32.35 -5.43
C GLY A 85 8.49 -33.06 -5.94
N GLN A 86 9.01 -32.59 -7.08
CA GLN A 86 10.28 -33.05 -7.64
C GLN A 86 11.26 -31.90 -7.88
N ILE A 87 12.53 -32.23 -8.15
CA ILE A 87 13.54 -31.21 -8.45
C ILE A 87 13.23 -30.48 -9.77
N SER A 88 12.57 -31.16 -10.70
CA SER A 88 12.06 -30.59 -11.94
C SER A 88 10.95 -29.55 -11.74
N ASP A 89 10.31 -29.51 -10.57
CA ASP A 89 9.32 -28.48 -10.22
C ASP A 89 9.96 -27.18 -9.74
N VAL A 90 11.26 -27.19 -9.44
CA VAL A 90 11.98 -26.04 -8.90
C VAL A 90 12.36 -25.10 -10.04
N ALA A 91 11.90 -23.86 -9.95
CA ALA A 91 12.23 -22.81 -10.90
C ALA A 91 13.08 -21.70 -10.26
N VAL A 92 13.79 -20.96 -11.10
CA VAL A 92 14.46 -19.72 -10.69
C VAL A 92 13.42 -18.73 -10.17
N GLY A 93 13.68 -18.13 -9.00
CA GLY A 93 12.78 -17.23 -8.30
C GLY A 93 11.94 -17.89 -7.19
N ASP A 94 11.91 -19.22 -7.11
CA ASP A 94 11.17 -19.92 -6.05
C ASP A 94 11.82 -19.74 -4.68
N LYS A 95 11.00 -19.72 -3.63
CA LYS A 95 11.51 -19.68 -2.25
C LYS A 95 11.70 -21.09 -1.73
N VAL A 96 12.88 -21.37 -1.20
CA VAL A 96 13.24 -22.70 -0.71
C VAL A 96 13.77 -22.65 0.72
N ILE A 97 13.40 -23.66 1.50
CA ILE A 97 14.02 -23.99 2.77
C ILE A 97 14.67 -25.36 2.61
N VAL A 98 15.98 -25.39 2.67
CA VAL A 98 16.79 -26.59 2.54
C VAL A 98 17.24 -27.03 3.93
N THR A 99 16.95 -28.27 4.27
CA THR A 99 17.57 -28.93 5.44
C THR A 99 18.73 -29.78 4.93
N GLY A 100 19.95 -29.45 5.36
CA GLY A 100 21.19 -30.13 5.00
C GLY A 100 21.46 -31.40 5.82
N THR A 101 22.64 -31.97 5.63
CA THR A 101 23.10 -33.18 6.33
C THR A 101 24.04 -32.81 7.47
N ASP A 102 24.10 -33.63 8.52
CA ASP A 102 24.99 -33.39 9.67
C ASP A 102 26.46 -33.34 9.22
N GLY A 103 27.18 -32.27 9.57
CA GLY A 103 28.57 -32.05 9.16
C GLY A 103 28.76 -31.13 7.94
N ASP A 104 27.69 -30.67 7.28
CA ASP A 104 27.81 -29.64 6.25
C ASP A 104 28.35 -28.32 6.87
N THR A 105 29.43 -27.78 6.30
CA THR A 105 30.06 -26.53 6.74
C THR A 105 30.30 -25.60 5.55
N GLY A 106 30.15 -24.29 5.76
CA GLY A 106 30.38 -23.26 4.75
C GLY A 106 29.14 -22.90 3.91
N THR A 107 29.34 -22.65 2.61
CA THR A 107 28.30 -22.25 1.65
C THR A 107 27.76 -23.42 0.81
N THR A 108 28.22 -24.64 1.07
CA THR A 108 27.78 -25.86 0.39
C THR A 108 26.96 -26.75 1.31
N LEU A 109 25.79 -27.19 0.85
CA LEU A 109 24.87 -28.03 1.63
C LEU A 109 24.45 -29.25 0.81
N THR A 110 24.37 -30.40 1.44
CA THR A 110 23.76 -31.60 0.85
C THR A 110 22.35 -31.74 1.39
N ALA A 111 21.35 -31.46 0.56
CA ALA A 111 19.95 -31.44 0.95
C ALA A 111 19.49 -32.84 1.40
N ARG A 112 18.99 -32.93 2.63
CA ARG A 112 18.20 -34.06 3.14
C ARG A 112 16.70 -33.83 2.91
N ARG A 113 16.27 -32.57 2.91
CA ARG A 113 14.90 -32.15 2.62
C ARG A 113 14.89 -30.78 1.97
N VAL A 114 14.03 -30.59 0.98
CA VAL A 114 13.79 -29.29 0.34
C VAL A 114 12.31 -28.96 0.47
N VAL A 115 12.00 -27.82 1.07
CA VAL A 115 10.65 -27.28 1.10
C VAL A 115 10.60 -26.13 0.09
N LEU A 116 9.78 -26.29 -0.93
CA LEU A 116 9.61 -25.36 -2.04
C LEU A 116 8.33 -24.55 -1.84
N MET A 117 8.40 -23.26 -2.11
CA MET A 117 7.25 -22.38 -2.30
C MET A 117 7.40 -21.71 -3.66
N LYS A 118 6.54 -22.11 -4.61
CA LYS A 118 6.62 -21.65 -6.00
C LYS A 118 6.36 -20.14 -6.10
N SER A 119 7.24 -19.44 -6.81
CA SER A 119 7.13 -18.01 -7.11
C SER A 119 5.85 -17.65 -7.86
N ALA A 120 5.45 -18.48 -8.84
CA ALA A 120 4.20 -18.32 -9.57
C ALA A 120 2.98 -18.39 -8.63
N ALA A 121 2.96 -19.32 -7.68
CA ALA A 121 1.86 -19.42 -6.71
C ALA A 121 1.80 -18.18 -5.78
N ILE A 122 2.95 -17.62 -5.41
CA ILE A 122 3.01 -16.35 -4.66
C ILE A 122 2.44 -15.21 -5.51
N ALA A 123 2.83 -15.13 -6.79
CA ALA A 123 2.33 -14.12 -7.72
C ALA A 123 0.81 -14.24 -7.94
N ASP A 124 0.31 -15.47 -8.11
CA ASP A 124 -1.13 -15.74 -8.24
C ASP A 124 -1.89 -15.35 -6.97
N LEU A 125 -1.33 -15.65 -5.79
CA LEU A 125 -1.92 -15.22 -4.52
C LEU A 125 -1.98 -13.69 -4.44
N HIS A 126 -0.88 -12.99 -4.72
CA HIS A 126 -0.86 -11.53 -4.71
C HIS A 126 -1.85 -10.95 -5.72
N ALA A 127 -1.90 -11.49 -6.94
CA ALA A 127 -2.85 -11.05 -7.96
C ALA A 127 -4.31 -11.29 -7.55
N ALA A 128 -4.60 -12.43 -6.92
CA ALA A 128 -5.93 -12.74 -6.39
C ALA A 128 -6.30 -11.79 -5.24
N GLU A 129 -5.36 -11.48 -4.36
CA GLU A 129 -5.56 -10.52 -3.28
C GLU A 129 -5.80 -9.12 -3.83
N GLU A 130 -4.99 -8.64 -4.75
CA GLU A 130 -5.17 -7.35 -5.43
C GLU A 130 -6.52 -7.27 -6.15
N ALA A 131 -6.92 -8.33 -6.87
CA ALA A 131 -8.22 -8.40 -7.53
C ALA A 131 -9.37 -8.39 -6.51
N ALA A 132 -9.22 -9.04 -5.37
CA ALA A 132 -10.22 -9.02 -4.30
C ALA A 132 -10.32 -7.64 -3.64
N TRP A 133 -9.19 -6.94 -3.45
CA TRP A 133 -9.17 -5.56 -2.97
C TRP A 133 -9.75 -4.58 -3.99
N ALA A 134 -9.50 -4.78 -5.29
CA ALA A 134 -10.06 -3.96 -6.36
C ALA A 134 -11.59 -4.12 -6.51
N LYS A 135 -12.12 -5.33 -6.25
CA LYS A 135 -13.55 -5.61 -6.18
C LYS A 135 -14.20 -5.17 -4.86
N GLY A 136 -13.38 -4.83 -3.87
CA GLY A 136 -13.81 -4.36 -2.57
C GLY A 136 -14.57 -3.04 -2.62
N ALA A 137 -14.97 -2.55 -1.45
CA ALA A 137 -15.58 -1.23 -1.30
C ALA A 137 -14.67 -0.35 -0.44
N GLY A 138 -14.75 0.96 -0.63
CA GLY A 138 -13.99 1.90 0.18
C GLY A 138 -14.58 3.29 0.14
N GLY A 139 -14.22 4.09 1.14
CA GLY A 139 -14.79 5.42 1.30
C GLY A 139 -14.41 6.09 2.60
N ILE A 140 -15.00 7.26 2.84
CA ILE A 140 -14.82 8.02 4.09
C ILE A 140 -15.78 7.48 5.14
N VAL A 141 -15.28 7.15 6.33
CA VAL A 141 -16.09 6.71 7.46
C VAL A 141 -17.03 7.83 7.90
N LYS A 142 -18.34 7.59 7.87
CA LYS A 142 -19.36 8.50 8.40
C LYS A 142 -19.66 8.22 9.86
N SER A 143 -19.81 6.96 10.20
CA SER A 143 -20.09 6.52 11.56
C SER A 143 -19.55 5.11 11.79
N VAL A 144 -19.22 4.82 13.05
CA VAL A 144 -18.72 3.54 13.52
C VAL A 144 -19.56 3.10 14.71
N ASP A 145 -20.09 1.89 14.64
CA ASP A 145 -20.71 1.19 15.74
C ASP A 145 -19.86 -0.05 16.05
N ALA A 146 -18.95 0.11 17.01
CA ALA A 146 -18.05 -0.96 17.44
C ALA A 146 -18.79 -2.08 18.19
N ALA A 147 -19.97 -1.81 18.77
CA ALA A 147 -20.74 -2.82 19.51
C ALA A 147 -21.47 -3.77 18.55
N SER A 148 -22.02 -3.24 17.45
CA SER A 148 -22.64 -4.07 16.40
C SER A 148 -21.66 -4.51 15.30
N GLY A 149 -20.42 -4.02 15.32
CA GLY A 149 -19.44 -4.30 14.28
C GLY A 149 -19.81 -3.69 12.92
N THR A 150 -20.53 -2.57 12.93
CA THR A 150 -21.03 -1.91 11.71
C THR A 150 -20.32 -0.59 11.48
N ILE A 151 -19.85 -0.36 10.25
CA ILE A 151 -19.22 0.90 9.84
C ILE A 151 -19.97 1.43 8.62
N VAL A 152 -20.39 2.68 8.65
CA VAL A 152 -21.02 3.32 7.48
C VAL A 152 -19.97 4.17 6.78
N VAL A 153 -19.71 3.89 5.51
CA VAL A 153 -18.77 4.66 4.68
C VAL A 153 -19.49 5.40 3.57
N SER A 154 -18.97 6.57 3.21
CA SER A 154 -19.37 7.31 2.01
C SER A 154 -18.55 6.80 0.84
N SER A 155 -19.19 6.07 -0.08
CA SER A 155 -18.56 5.59 -1.31
C SER A 155 -19.31 6.22 -2.49
N GLY A 156 -18.82 7.38 -2.96
CA GLY A 156 -19.51 8.19 -3.97
C GLY A 156 -20.85 8.76 -3.47
N MET A 157 -21.89 8.68 -4.30
CA MET A 157 -23.22 9.27 -4.05
C MET A 157 -24.07 8.51 -3.02
N LYS A 158 -23.72 7.28 -2.64
CA LYS A 158 -24.51 6.45 -1.72
C LYS A 158 -23.67 5.98 -0.53
N PRO A 159 -24.22 6.00 0.69
CA PRO A 159 -23.56 5.35 1.82
C PRO A 159 -23.55 3.83 1.61
N VAL A 160 -22.44 3.19 1.99
CA VAL A 160 -22.28 1.74 2.01
C VAL A 160 -22.07 1.31 3.46
N THR A 161 -22.82 0.30 3.89
CA THR A 161 -22.74 -0.27 5.24
C THR A 161 -21.82 -1.48 5.23
N VAL A 162 -20.72 -1.37 5.96
CA VAL A 162 -19.73 -2.42 6.17
C VAL A 162 -20.09 -3.19 7.42
N LYS A 163 -20.31 -4.49 7.29
CA LYS A 163 -20.54 -5.40 8.41
C LYS A 163 -19.28 -6.20 8.67
N THR A 164 -18.82 -6.22 9.91
CA THR A 164 -17.68 -7.03 10.35
C THR A 164 -18.15 -8.27 11.10
N THR A 165 -17.30 -9.28 11.11
CA THR A 165 -17.50 -10.53 11.83
C THR A 165 -16.28 -10.78 12.74
N ALA A 166 -16.37 -11.79 13.61
CA ALA A 166 -15.26 -12.17 14.48
C ALA A 166 -14.00 -12.64 13.71
N THR A 167 -14.14 -12.96 12.42
CA THR A 167 -13.03 -13.38 11.55
C THR A 167 -12.48 -12.25 10.69
N THR A 168 -13.05 -11.04 10.74
CA THR A 168 -12.58 -9.90 9.96
C THR A 168 -11.19 -9.46 10.42
N ASP A 169 -10.23 -9.42 9.49
CA ASP A 169 -8.89 -8.90 9.76
C ASP A 169 -8.89 -7.37 9.66
N VAL A 170 -8.75 -6.67 10.79
CA VAL A 170 -8.75 -5.20 10.85
C VAL A 170 -7.32 -4.70 10.99
N LYS A 171 -6.88 -3.92 10.00
CA LYS A 171 -5.55 -3.32 9.95
C LYS A 171 -5.62 -1.82 9.70
N ARG A 172 -4.54 -1.12 10.02
CA ARG A 172 -4.35 0.30 9.73
C ARG A 172 -3.04 0.52 8.99
N TYR A 173 -3.05 1.43 8.02
CA TYR A 173 -1.83 1.85 7.32
C TYR A 173 -0.81 2.41 8.31
N ALA A 174 0.44 1.94 8.27
CA ALA A 174 1.49 2.49 9.13
C ALA A 174 1.79 3.94 8.77
N ASN A 175 2.23 4.73 9.75
CA ASN A 175 2.52 6.15 9.55
C ASN A 175 3.55 6.36 8.42
N GLY A 176 3.20 7.18 7.43
CA GLY A 176 4.02 7.43 6.23
C GLY A 176 4.06 6.29 5.18
N SER A 177 3.24 5.23 5.30
CA SER A 177 3.16 4.17 4.26
C SER A 177 1.72 3.81 3.91
N VAL A 178 1.39 3.84 2.62
CA VAL A 178 0.11 3.33 2.06
C VAL A 178 0.21 1.87 1.62
N LYS A 179 1.26 1.16 2.00
CA LYS A 179 1.41 -0.25 1.66
C LYS A 179 0.61 -1.10 2.65
N ALA A 180 -0.26 -1.94 2.13
CA ALA A 180 -1.00 -2.91 2.95
C ALA A 180 -0.06 -3.91 3.66
N ALA A 181 1.14 -4.13 3.13
CA ALA A 181 2.17 -4.98 3.75
C ALA A 181 2.73 -4.38 5.05
N ASP A 182 2.79 -3.05 5.15
CA ASP A 182 3.27 -2.34 6.34
C ASP A 182 2.13 -2.11 7.35
N ALA A 183 0.91 -2.53 7.03
CA ALA A 183 -0.26 -2.25 7.84
C ALA A 183 -0.20 -2.99 9.19
N VAL A 184 -0.49 -2.25 10.26
CA VAL A 184 -0.44 -2.74 11.64
C VAL A 184 -1.83 -3.25 12.03
N LYS A 185 -1.87 -4.31 12.85
CA LYS A 185 -3.13 -4.82 13.41
C LYS A 185 -3.84 -3.73 14.21
N SER A 186 -5.16 -3.63 14.05
CA SER A 186 -6.00 -2.63 14.69
C SER A 186 -7.36 -3.21 15.08
N SER A 187 -8.25 -2.39 15.63
CA SER A 187 -9.61 -2.75 15.99
C SER A 187 -10.62 -1.73 15.47
N ILE A 188 -11.89 -2.12 15.40
CA ILE A 188 -12.99 -1.24 14.95
C ILE A 188 -13.13 -0.03 15.88
N ALA A 189 -12.84 -0.19 17.17
CA ALA A 189 -12.90 0.89 18.16
C ALA A 189 -11.86 2.01 17.91
N GLU A 190 -10.80 1.71 17.15
CA GLU A 190 -9.76 2.68 16.78
C GLU A 190 -10.09 3.39 15.45
N ILE A 191 -11.17 3.00 14.78
CA ILE A 191 -11.64 3.64 13.55
C ILE A 191 -12.54 4.82 13.93
N HIS A 192 -12.23 5.98 13.36
CA HIS A 192 -12.96 7.22 13.65
C HIS A 192 -13.71 7.72 12.41
N PRO A 193 -14.83 8.43 12.60
CA PRO A 193 -15.46 9.19 11.53
C PRO A 193 -14.47 10.17 10.87
N GLY A 194 -14.51 10.25 9.55
CA GLY A 194 -13.61 11.05 8.72
C GLY A 194 -12.41 10.28 8.16
N GLU A 195 -12.10 9.09 8.69
CA GLU A 195 -11.00 8.27 8.19
C GLU A 195 -11.32 7.62 6.84
N HIS A 196 -10.29 7.28 6.07
CA HIS A 196 -10.43 6.47 4.87
C HIS A 196 -10.45 4.99 5.23
N LEU A 197 -11.40 4.27 4.66
CA LEU A 197 -11.56 2.83 4.82
C LEU A 197 -11.47 2.15 3.45
N ARG A 198 -10.66 1.10 3.35
CA ARG A 198 -10.77 0.08 2.30
C ARG A 198 -11.25 -1.22 2.92
N VAL A 199 -12.16 -1.88 2.23
CA VAL A 199 -12.80 -3.11 2.68
C VAL A 199 -12.73 -4.14 1.58
N ARG A 200 -12.15 -5.29 1.91
CA ARG A 200 -12.24 -6.50 1.11
C ARG A 200 -13.35 -7.36 1.67
N GLY A 201 -14.26 -7.80 0.82
CA GLY A 201 -15.42 -8.56 1.28
C GLY A 201 -16.43 -8.84 0.18
N THR A 202 -17.51 -9.51 0.57
CA THR A 202 -18.62 -9.83 -0.33
C THR A 202 -19.65 -8.71 -0.30
N LYS A 203 -19.84 -8.04 -1.43
CA LYS A 203 -20.84 -6.98 -1.60
C LYS A 203 -22.23 -7.58 -1.86
N SER A 204 -23.26 -6.97 -1.29
CA SER A 204 -24.65 -7.30 -1.58
C SER A 204 -25.03 -6.92 -3.01
N GLU A 205 -26.05 -7.59 -3.56
CA GLU A 205 -26.58 -7.40 -4.91
C GLU A 205 -27.05 -5.97 -5.17
N ASP A 206 -27.59 -5.30 -4.14
CA ASP A 206 -28.00 -3.90 -4.17
C ASP A 206 -26.82 -2.90 -4.06
N GLY A 207 -25.63 -3.40 -3.76
CA GLY A 207 -24.41 -2.63 -3.57
C GLY A 207 -24.39 -1.74 -2.32
N SER A 208 -25.39 -1.84 -1.44
CA SER A 208 -25.54 -0.99 -0.25
C SER A 208 -24.81 -1.53 0.97
N THR A 209 -24.55 -2.84 1.00
CA THR A 209 -23.87 -3.50 2.12
C THR A 209 -22.69 -4.34 1.64
N ILE A 210 -21.66 -4.45 2.49
CA ILE A 210 -20.53 -5.34 2.28
C ILE A 210 -20.21 -6.09 3.58
N THR A 211 -20.09 -7.41 3.48
CA THR A 211 -19.60 -8.24 4.58
C THR A 211 -18.08 -8.31 4.47
N ALA A 212 -17.38 -7.74 5.46
CA ALA A 212 -15.94 -7.54 5.42
C ALA A 212 -15.16 -8.79 5.85
N ASP A 213 -14.27 -9.25 4.98
CA ASP A 213 -13.25 -10.26 5.30
C ASP A 213 -11.97 -9.60 5.82
N ALA A 214 -11.61 -8.44 5.27
CA ALA A 214 -10.50 -7.63 5.74
C ALA A 214 -10.80 -6.13 5.61
N ILE A 215 -10.32 -5.35 6.57
CA ILE A 215 -10.47 -3.91 6.64
C ILE A 215 -9.10 -3.29 6.77
N LEU A 216 -8.89 -2.22 6.00
CA LEU A 216 -7.70 -1.39 6.08
C LEU A 216 -8.11 0.07 6.23
N ALA A 217 -7.89 0.61 7.43
CA ALA A 217 -8.22 1.99 7.78
C ALA A 217 -6.97 2.89 7.76
N GLY A 218 -7.17 4.19 7.52
CA GLY A 218 -6.12 5.20 7.67
C GLY A 218 -6.71 6.59 7.78
N ASP A 219 -6.12 7.42 8.63
CA ASP A 219 -6.44 8.84 8.73
C ASP A 219 -5.55 9.60 7.75
N PHE A 220 -6.13 10.10 6.65
CA PHE A 220 -5.41 10.88 5.65
C PHE A 220 -5.97 12.30 5.63
N LYS A 221 -5.07 13.26 5.70
CA LYS A 221 -5.39 14.69 5.61
C LYS A 221 -4.74 15.27 4.37
N ASP A 222 -5.57 15.88 3.54
CA ASP A 222 -5.13 16.67 2.40
C ASP A 222 -4.75 18.07 2.90
N TYR A 223 -3.52 18.49 2.65
CA TYR A 223 -3.03 19.84 2.87
C TYR A 223 -2.67 20.47 1.53
N SER A 224 -3.12 21.69 1.27
CA SER A 224 -2.81 22.41 0.03
C SER A 224 -2.31 23.80 0.36
N GLY A 225 -1.11 24.17 -0.07
CA GLY A 225 -0.63 25.51 0.19
C GLY A 225 0.84 25.77 -0.16
N LEU A 226 1.33 26.90 0.33
CA LEU A 226 2.68 27.37 0.02
C LEU A 226 3.66 26.92 1.11
N ILE A 227 4.82 26.45 0.68
CA ILE A 227 5.92 26.13 1.60
C ILE A 227 6.39 27.42 2.28
N SER A 228 6.39 27.44 3.60
CA SER A 228 6.91 28.55 4.39
C SER A 228 8.35 28.32 4.84
N ALA A 229 8.68 27.08 5.23
CA ALA A 229 10.03 26.69 5.61
C ALA A 229 10.27 25.20 5.33
N ILE A 230 11.52 24.84 5.08
CA ILE A 230 11.98 23.47 4.89
C ILE A 230 13.15 23.23 5.83
N ASP A 231 13.05 22.21 6.68
CA ASP A 231 14.16 21.71 7.48
C ASP A 231 14.62 20.38 6.89
N GLN A 232 15.71 20.42 6.13
CA GLN A 232 16.28 19.23 5.51
C GLN A 232 16.98 18.30 6.52
N THR A 233 17.38 18.82 7.69
CA THR A 233 18.09 18.04 8.72
C THR A 233 17.09 17.21 9.52
N ALA A 234 15.96 17.82 9.90
CA ALA A 234 14.86 17.14 10.56
C ALA A 234 13.91 16.42 9.57
N GLY A 235 14.05 16.67 8.26
CA GLY A 235 13.15 16.14 7.24
C GLY A 235 11.73 16.68 7.40
N THR A 236 11.55 17.96 7.72
CA THR A 236 10.22 18.55 7.94
C THR A 236 9.94 19.70 6.98
N ILE A 237 8.67 19.83 6.60
CA ILE A 237 8.15 20.93 5.79
C ILE A 237 7.11 21.66 6.61
N THR A 238 7.25 22.98 6.72
CA THR A 238 6.20 23.85 7.25
C THR A 238 5.53 24.55 6.09
N LEU A 239 4.22 24.33 5.95
CA LEU A 239 3.41 24.93 4.89
C LEU A 239 2.27 25.75 5.49
N LYS A 240 1.84 26.77 4.76
CA LYS A 240 0.62 27.53 5.08
C LYS A 240 -0.54 26.94 4.29
N ASP A 241 -1.40 26.21 4.96
CA ASP A 241 -2.57 25.60 4.34
C ASP A 241 -3.54 26.70 3.90
N LEU A 242 -3.87 26.74 2.61
CA LEU A 242 -4.77 27.74 2.04
C LEU A 242 -6.23 27.52 2.45
N THR A 243 -6.59 26.27 2.78
CA THR A 243 -7.94 25.90 3.20
C THR A 243 -8.20 26.38 4.63
N THR A 244 -7.35 25.98 5.58
CA THR A 244 -7.52 26.34 7.00
C THR A 244 -6.87 27.67 7.37
N LYS A 245 -6.04 28.24 6.49
CA LYS A 245 -5.18 29.42 6.74
C LYS A 245 -4.20 29.24 7.91
N LYS A 246 -3.95 28.00 8.35
CA LYS A 246 -3.06 27.66 9.45
C LYS A 246 -1.71 27.17 8.93
N SER A 247 -0.65 27.46 9.68
CA SER A 247 0.66 26.86 9.45
C SER A 247 0.67 25.43 10.01
N VAL A 248 1.04 24.47 9.16
CA VAL A 248 1.12 23.05 9.52
C VAL A 248 2.52 22.55 9.25
N THR A 249 3.09 21.82 10.20
CA THR A 249 4.38 21.15 10.06
C THR A 249 4.15 19.67 9.78
N VAL A 250 4.75 19.18 8.69
CA VAL A 250 4.64 17.80 8.22
C VAL A 250 6.04 17.20 8.11
N VAL A 251 6.22 15.98 8.62
CA VAL A 251 7.45 15.19 8.51
C VAL A 251 7.45 14.46 7.17
N VAL A 252 8.55 14.52 6.45
CA VAL A 252 8.79 13.75 5.23
C VAL A 252 9.70 12.58 5.60
N GLY A 253 9.10 11.40 5.75
CA GLY A 253 9.84 10.17 6.02
C GLY A 253 10.43 9.55 4.75
N ALA A 254 11.31 8.56 4.92
CA ALA A 254 11.94 7.82 3.81
C ALA A 254 10.95 7.07 2.91
N ASN A 255 9.73 6.80 3.40
CA ASN A 255 8.66 6.12 2.66
C ASN A 255 7.70 7.10 1.96
N SER A 256 7.93 8.41 2.05
CA SER A 256 7.07 9.41 1.42
C SER A 256 7.29 9.45 -0.08
N ASP A 257 6.23 9.34 -0.87
CA ASP A 257 6.27 9.50 -2.31
C ASP A 257 6.25 10.98 -2.70
N MET A 258 7.42 11.51 -3.08
CA MET A 258 7.57 12.89 -3.52
C MET A 258 7.59 12.97 -5.05
N ARG A 259 6.65 13.71 -5.64
CA ARG A 259 6.43 13.77 -7.09
C ARG A 259 6.31 15.21 -7.57
N ALA A 260 6.88 15.49 -8.74
CA ALA A 260 6.75 16.79 -9.41
C ALA A 260 5.74 16.71 -10.55
N ILE A 261 4.78 17.65 -10.60
CA ILE A 261 3.97 17.81 -11.82
C ILE A 261 4.69 18.77 -12.77
N PRO A 262 4.98 18.34 -14.01
CA PRO A 262 5.47 19.26 -15.04
C PRO A 262 4.45 20.36 -15.33
N GLU A 263 4.92 21.60 -15.46
CA GLU A 263 4.08 22.80 -15.62
C GLU A 263 3.03 22.68 -16.74
N MET A 264 3.38 22.07 -17.88
CA MET A 264 2.43 21.83 -18.98
C MET A 264 1.30 20.88 -18.59
N MET A 265 1.59 19.85 -17.77
CA MET A 265 0.57 18.94 -17.25
C MET A 265 -0.28 19.64 -16.19
N ALA A 266 0.33 20.42 -15.29
CA ALA A 266 -0.40 21.19 -14.29
C ALA A 266 -1.39 22.16 -14.95
N ARG A 267 -0.96 22.89 -15.99
CA ARG A 267 -1.82 23.78 -16.79
C ARG A 267 -2.92 23.02 -17.52
N MET A 268 -2.63 21.83 -18.05
CA MET A 268 -3.65 21.00 -18.72
C MET A 268 -4.73 20.55 -17.72
N VAL A 269 -4.33 20.08 -16.53
CA VAL A 269 -5.26 19.67 -15.48
C VAL A 269 -6.07 20.87 -14.99
N ALA A 270 -5.41 22.00 -14.72
CA ALA A 270 -6.06 23.26 -14.34
C ALA A 270 -7.05 23.78 -15.40
N ALA A 271 -6.68 23.74 -16.68
CA ALA A 271 -7.56 24.12 -17.79
C ALA A 271 -8.77 23.19 -17.91
N ARG A 272 -8.59 21.88 -17.66
CA ARG A 272 -9.71 20.93 -17.56
C ARG A 272 -10.60 21.22 -16.35
N MET A 273 -10.03 21.59 -15.20
CA MET A 273 -10.81 21.94 -14.02
C MET A 273 -11.65 23.20 -14.26
N LYS A 274 -11.05 24.23 -14.87
CA LYS A 274 -11.76 25.46 -15.26
C LYS A 274 -12.77 25.23 -16.39
N GLY A 275 -12.47 24.30 -17.31
CA GLY A 275 -13.32 23.93 -18.44
C GLY A 275 -14.44 22.93 -18.10
N GLY A 276 -14.30 22.17 -17.01
CA GLY A 276 -15.35 21.28 -16.47
C GLY A 276 -16.51 22.06 -15.84
N ALA A 277 -16.26 23.28 -15.37
CA ALA A 277 -17.30 24.24 -14.99
C ALA A 277 -18.01 24.89 -16.20
N ALA A 278 -17.51 24.67 -17.43
CA ALA A 278 -18.04 25.28 -18.66
C ALA A 278 -18.52 24.25 -19.70
N ALA A 279 -18.57 22.95 -19.37
CA ALA A 279 -19.15 21.91 -20.23
C ALA A 279 -20.63 21.62 -19.92
N GLY A 280 -21.30 22.52 -19.20
CA GLY A 280 -22.75 22.53 -18.95
C GLY A 280 -23.48 23.74 -19.52
N ALA A 281 -22.79 24.63 -20.24
CA ALA A 281 -23.42 25.74 -20.94
C ALA A 281 -23.06 25.61 -22.42
N GLY A 282 -24.04 25.18 -23.22
CA GLY A 282 -23.90 25.08 -24.66
C GLY A 282 -23.26 26.34 -25.22
N ALA A 283 -22.15 26.15 -25.93
CA ALA A 283 -21.58 27.17 -26.79
C ALA A 283 -22.57 27.43 -27.93
N GLY A 284 -23.55 28.30 -27.63
CA GLY A 284 -24.33 29.02 -28.63
C GLY A 284 -23.35 29.84 -29.45
N ARG A 285 -23.01 29.32 -30.63
CA ARG A 285 -22.32 30.04 -31.68
C ARG A 285 -23.04 31.37 -31.93
N PRO A 286 -22.37 32.52 -32.06
CA PRO A 286 -23.04 33.76 -32.40
C PRO A 286 -23.65 33.62 -33.80
N GLY A 287 -24.97 33.49 -33.85
CA GLY A 287 -25.74 33.45 -35.09
C GLY A 287 -25.67 34.81 -35.76
N GLY A 288 -25.04 34.83 -36.94
CA GLY A 288 -25.04 35.98 -37.82
C GLY A 288 -26.42 36.22 -38.43
N ALA A 289 -26.82 37.49 -38.38
CA ALA A 289 -27.70 38.25 -39.26
C ALA A 289 -28.79 37.52 -40.08
N ALA A 290 -30.02 37.94 -39.76
CA ALA A 290 -31.22 37.98 -40.58
C ALA A 290 -31.01 37.96 -42.12
N GLY A 291 -31.75 37.05 -42.76
CA GLY A 291 -32.03 37.06 -44.20
C GLY A 291 -33.39 36.39 -44.44
N ALA A 292 -34.38 37.21 -44.78
CA ALA A 292 -35.76 36.80 -45.06
C ALA A 292 -35.89 36.11 -46.42
N GLY A 293 -36.78 35.12 -46.52
CA GLY A 293 -37.27 34.57 -47.78
C GLY A 293 -38.26 33.41 -47.56
N PRO A 294 -39.55 33.55 -47.92
CA PRO A 294 -40.53 32.48 -47.81
C PRO A 294 -40.70 31.75 -49.15
N GLY A 295 -40.86 30.43 -49.13
CA GLY A 295 -41.18 29.67 -50.34
C GLY A 295 -41.42 28.19 -50.09
N ALA A 296 -42.69 27.81 -50.06
CA ALA A 296 -43.18 26.45 -49.94
C ALA A 296 -43.04 25.63 -51.23
N GLY A 297 -42.97 24.31 -51.10
CA GLY A 297 -43.20 23.36 -52.19
C GLY A 297 -43.08 21.90 -51.75
N PRO A 298 -44.15 21.09 -51.82
CA PRO A 298 -44.09 19.63 -51.61
C PRO A 298 -43.93 18.91 -52.96
N GLY A 299 -43.04 17.91 -53.04
CA GLY A 299 -42.86 17.16 -54.29
C GLY A 299 -42.11 15.84 -54.10
N ALA A 300 -42.73 14.77 -54.55
CA ALA A 300 -42.31 13.37 -54.44
C ALA A 300 -41.31 12.93 -55.53
N GLY A 301 -40.62 11.79 -55.31
CA GLY A 301 -40.24 10.88 -56.40
C GLY A 301 -38.77 10.41 -56.50
N ALA A 302 -38.47 9.26 -55.88
CA ALA A 302 -37.65 8.12 -56.38
C ALA A 302 -36.14 8.33 -56.74
N PRO A 303 -35.38 7.31 -57.20
CA PRO A 303 -34.60 6.41 -56.33
C PRO A 303 -33.11 6.29 -56.73
N GLY A 304 -32.29 5.77 -55.80
CA GLY A 304 -31.03 5.06 -56.13
C GLY A 304 -29.76 5.91 -56.19
N GLY A 305 -28.70 5.39 -55.55
CA GLY A 305 -27.35 5.94 -55.66
C GLY A 305 -26.48 5.54 -54.48
N GLY A 306 -25.97 4.31 -54.49
CA GLY A 306 -25.01 3.84 -53.50
C GLY A 306 -23.72 4.66 -53.55
N ALA A 307 -23.23 5.07 -52.39
CA ALA A 307 -21.85 5.45 -52.19
C ALA A 307 -21.45 5.05 -50.76
N ALA A 308 -20.39 4.26 -50.69
CA ALA A 308 -19.81 3.68 -49.50
C ALA A 308 -19.50 4.76 -48.44
N GLY A 309 -20.33 4.81 -47.40
CA GLY A 309 -19.98 5.40 -46.12
C GLY A 309 -19.67 4.26 -45.17
N GLY A 310 -18.39 4.00 -44.92
CA GLY A 310 -17.95 3.09 -43.87
C GLY A 310 -18.58 3.53 -42.54
N GLY A 311 -19.57 2.77 -42.09
CA GLY A 311 -20.18 2.91 -40.79
C GLY A 311 -19.14 2.56 -39.72
N PHE A 312 -18.41 3.56 -39.25
CA PHE A 312 -17.80 3.50 -37.94
C PHE A 312 -18.94 3.52 -36.94
N GLY A 313 -19.20 2.34 -36.38
CA GLY A 313 -20.20 2.13 -35.34
C GLY A 313 -20.03 3.16 -34.23
N GLY A 314 -21.17 3.71 -33.82
CA GLY A 314 -21.31 4.43 -32.56
C GLY A 314 -20.91 3.51 -31.42
N GLY A 315 -19.64 3.56 -31.05
CA GLY A 315 -19.19 3.19 -29.73
C GLY A 315 -19.33 4.44 -28.87
N GLU A 316 -20.27 4.42 -27.95
CA GLU A 316 -20.34 5.26 -26.75
C GLU A 316 -19.05 5.09 -25.92
N GLY A 317 -17.94 5.61 -26.44
CA GLY A 317 -16.72 5.81 -25.72
C GLY A 317 -16.84 7.12 -24.95
N ARG A 318 -17.55 7.08 -23.81
CA ARG A 318 -17.30 8.05 -22.73
C ARG A 318 -15.79 8.20 -22.61
N PRO A 319 -15.22 9.43 -22.65
CA PRO A 319 -13.79 9.58 -22.50
C PRO A 319 -13.41 8.92 -21.18
N ARG A 320 -12.61 7.85 -21.27
CA ARG A 320 -12.01 7.21 -20.09
C ARG A 320 -11.42 8.34 -19.27
N ASN A 321 -11.92 8.49 -18.05
CA ASN A 321 -11.23 9.23 -17.01
C ASN A 321 -9.80 8.67 -17.03
N MET A 322 -8.83 9.45 -17.52
CA MET A 322 -7.45 9.00 -17.50
C MET A 322 -7.15 8.71 -16.05
N ASP A 323 -6.71 7.49 -15.74
CA ASP A 323 -6.48 7.08 -14.36
C ASP A 323 -5.39 7.99 -13.77
N LEU A 324 -5.82 9.02 -13.04
CA LEU A 324 -4.95 10.03 -12.46
C LEU A 324 -3.99 9.40 -11.45
N GLY A 325 -4.35 8.26 -10.86
CA GLY A 325 -3.45 7.44 -10.06
C GLY A 325 -2.31 6.84 -10.89
N GLN A 326 -2.60 6.29 -12.07
CA GLN A 326 -1.55 5.83 -12.99
C GLN A 326 -0.68 6.97 -13.53
N MET A 327 -1.25 8.15 -13.73
CA MET A 327 -0.46 9.34 -14.11
C MET A 327 0.46 9.78 -12.97
N LEU A 328 -0.04 9.78 -11.73
CA LEU A 328 0.74 10.16 -10.55
C LEU A 328 1.96 9.25 -10.36
N GLN A 329 1.80 7.95 -10.61
CA GLN A 329 2.90 6.97 -10.56
C GLN A 329 3.98 7.20 -11.63
N ARG A 330 3.62 7.84 -12.75
CA ARG A 330 4.55 8.17 -13.85
C ARG A 330 5.24 9.51 -13.66
N LEU A 331 4.84 10.30 -12.67
CA LEU A 331 5.48 11.59 -12.43
C LEU A 331 6.94 11.40 -11.98
N PRO A 332 7.83 12.31 -12.39
CA PRO A 332 9.20 12.35 -11.90
C PRO A 332 9.21 12.36 -10.36
N THR A 333 10.01 11.48 -9.78
CA THR A 333 10.32 11.54 -8.35
C THR A 333 11.12 12.80 -8.08
N GLN A 334 10.75 13.54 -7.04
CA GLN A 334 11.44 14.74 -6.58
C GLN A 334 12.02 14.50 -5.19
N THR A 335 13.09 15.20 -4.82
CA THR A 335 13.65 15.15 -3.46
C THR A 335 13.31 16.38 -2.64
N LEU A 336 13.41 16.27 -1.31
CA LEU A 336 13.21 17.40 -0.40
C LEU A 336 14.17 18.58 -0.66
N ALA A 337 15.35 18.30 -1.21
CA ALA A 337 16.34 19.32 -1.54
C ALA A 337 15.97 20.17 -2.75
N GLU A 338 15.10 19.66 -3.63
CA GLU A 338 14.66 20.33 -4.85
C GLU A 338 13.47 21.27 -4.59
N LEU A 339 12.80 21.14 -3.45
CA LEU A 339 11.69 22.00 -3.04
C LEU A 339 12.18 23.37 -2.58
N LYS A 340 11.42 24.41 -2.90
CA LYS A 340 11.76 25.79 -2.50
C LYS A 340 10.70 26.40 -1.58
N PRO A 341 11.10 27.19 -0.58
CA PRO A 341 10.15 28.06 0.13
C PRO A 341 9.42 28.96 -0.86
N GLY A 342 8.10 29.07 -0.70
CA GLY A 342 7.19 29.79 -1.58
C GLY A 342 6.58 28.96 -2.71
N GLU A 343 7.03 27.73 -2.92
CA GLU A 343 6.45 26.81 -3.92
C GLU A 343 5.08 26.29 -3.44
N ALA A 344 4.16 26.11 -4.39
CA ALA A 344 2.86 25.51 -4.11
C ALA A 344 2.96 23.99 -4.12
N ILE A 345 2.45 23.38 -3.04
CA ILE A 345 2.42 21.95 -2.87
C ILE A 345 1.05 21.48 -2.40
N MET A 346 0.74 20.23 -2.71
CA MET A 346 -0.35 19.48 -2.10
C MET A 346 0.24 18.23 -1.44
N ILE A 347 -0.13 17.98 -0.19
CA ILE A 347 0.37 16.87 0.61
C ILE A 347 -0.81 16.02 1.09
N VAL A 348 -0.72 14.71 0.90
CA VAL A 348 -1.49 13.72 1.67
C VAL A 348 -0.62 13.33 2.86
N ALA A 349 -1.07 13.58 4.08
CA ALA A 349 -0.33 13.21 5.29
C ALA A 349 -1.20 12.44 6.28
N MET A 350 -0.56 11.55 7.04
CA MET A 350 -1.19 10.82 8.14
C MET A 350 -0.79 11.46 9.46
N PRO A 351 -1.72 11.77 10.37
CA PRO A 351 -1.36 12.13 11.73
C PRO A 351 -0.74 10.95 12.47
N PRO A 352 0.04 11.20 13.53
CA PRO A 352 0.65 10.13 14.31
C PRO A 352 -0.43 9.22 14.91
N MET A 353 -0.19 7.91 14.83
CA MET A 353 -1.10 6.89 15.37
C MET A 353 -1.29 7.00 16.89
N THR A 354 -0.25 7.42 17.61
CA THR A 354 -0.26 7.60 19.06
C THR A 354 0.50 8.87 19.45
N GLY A 355 -0.05 9.61 20.40
CA GLY A 355 0.52 10.86 20.90
C GLY A 355 0.19 12.10 20.05
N SER A 356 0.68 13.26 20.51
CA SER A 356 0.59 14.52 19.77
C SER A 356 1.92 14.79 19.09
N GLY A 357 1.95 14.72 17.76
CA GLY A 357 3.13 14.96 16.96
C GLY A 357 2.77 15.49 15.57
N PRO A 358 3.75 15.94 14.78
CA PRO A 358 3.51 16.40 13.42
C PRO A 358 3.01 15.26 12.54
N ALA A 359 2.14 15.58 11.57
CA ALA A 359 1.68 14.61 10.58
C ALA A 359 2.86 14.15 9.71
N THR A 360 2.81 12.93 9.18
CA THR A 360 3.83 12.38 8.28
C THR A 360 3.29 12.32 6.86
N ALA A 361 4.02 12.91 5.92
CA ALA A 361 3.69 12.90 4.50
C ALA A 361 3.69 11.47 3.97
N VAL A 362 2.69 11.19 3.14
CA VAL A 362 2.55 9.94 2.39
C VAL A 362 2.87 10.21 0.94
N THR A 363 2.21 11.23 0.38
CA THR A 363 2.45 11.69 -0.98
C THR A 363 2.56 13.20 -0.97
N LEU A 364 3.62 13.73 -1.56
CA LEU A 364 3.82 15.16 -1.77
C LEU A 364 3.89 15.43 -3.24
N LEU A 365 3.12 16.43 -3.67
CA LEU A 365 3.03 16.87 -5.05
C LEU A 365 3.41 18.34 -5.16
N SER A 366 4.42 18.64 -5.96
CA SER A 366 4.90 19.99 -6.26
C SER A 366 4.50 20.43 -7.68
N GLY A 367 4.64 21.73 -7.98
CA GLY A 367 4.25 22.30 -9.27
C GLY A 367 2.73 22.42 -9.46
N VAL A 368 1.98 22.53 -8.35
CA VAL A 368 0.51 22.58 -8.34
C VAL A 368 -0.03 24.01 -8.38
N GLU A 369 0.81 25.03 -8.62
CA GLU A 369 0.40 26.43 -8.71
C GLU A 369 -0.79 26.61 -9.67
N PRO A 370 -0.79 26.06 -10.90
CA PRO A 370 -1.92 26.21 -11.81
C PRO A 370 -3.20 25.53 -11.28
N LEU A 371 -3.07 24.46 -10.50
CA LEU A 371 -4.20 23.74 -9.91
C LEU A 371 -4.82 24.57 -8.78
N LEU A 372 -4.00 25.17 -7.93
CA LEU A 372 -4.48 26.04 -6.86
C LEU A 372 -5.04 27.37 -7.38
N GLU A 373 -4.52 27.89 -8.50
CA GLU A 373 -5.15 29.03 -9.19
C GLU A 373 -6.52 28.68 -9.77
N ALA A 374 -6.67 27.47 -10.32
CA ALA A 374 -7.95 26.99 -10.83
C ALA A 374 -8.95 26.63 -9.71
N ALA A 375 -8.45 26.18 -8.55
CA ALA A 375 -9.23 25.83 -7.37
C ALA A 375 -8.54 26.36 -6.08
N PRO A 376 -8.84 27.60 -5.65
CA PRO A 376 -8.16 28.30 -4.56
C PRO A 376 -8.16 27.60 -3.19
N ASN A 377 -9.00 26.59 -3.02
CA ASN A 377 -9.18 25.83 -1.78
C ASN A 377 -8.98 24.31 -1.97
N GLY A 378 -8.34 23.87 -3.06
CA GLY A 378 -8.23 22.44 -3.39
C GLY A 378 -9.57 21.75 -3.71
N GLN A 379 -10.68 22.51 -3.78
CA GLN A 379 -12.00 21.99 -4.11
C GLN A 379 -12.01 21.44 -5.55
N GLY A 380 -12.16 20.12 -5.68
CA GLY A 380 -12.15 19.40 -6.95
C GLY A 380 -10.93 18.51 -7.20
N VAL A 381 -9.90 18.57 -6.34
CA VAL A 381 -8.73 17.68 -6.39
C VAL A 381 -8.51 17.06 -5.01
N SER A 382 -9.02 15.85 -4.79
CA SER A 382 -8.61 15.06 -3.62
C SER A 382 -7.41 14.21 -4.01
N LEU A 383 -6.24 14.59 -3.53
CA LEU A 383 -5.02 13.78 -3.68
C LEU A 383 -5.14 12.46 -2.95
N SER A 384 -5.88 12.41 -1.84
CA SER A 384 -6.18 11.17 -1.14
C SER A 384 -6.88 10.15 -2.05
N ALA A 385 -7.82 10.59 -2.89
CA ALA A 385 -8.45 9.71 -3.86
C ALA A 385 -7.50 9.25 -4.99
N TRP A 386 -6.55 10.10 -5.39
CA TRP A 386 -5.56 9.80 -6.42
C TRP A 386 -4.44 8.88 -5.92
N SER A 387 -3.96 9.09 -4.69
CA SER A 387 -2.87 8.33 -4.05
C SER A 387 -3.33 6.95 -3.58
N LEU A 388 -4.55 6.83 -3.04
CA LEU A 388 -5.08 5.56 -2.53
C LEU A 388 -5.69 4.66 -3.62
N GLY A 389 -5.63 5.05 -4.90
CA GLY A 389 -6.17 4.26 -6.02
C GLY A 389 -7.68 4.02 -5.90
N GLY A 390 -8.42 4.96 -5.31
CA GLY A 390 -9.88 4.90 -5.20
C GLY A 390 -10.50 5.66 -6.36
N GLY A 391 -10.78 4.96 -7.45
CA GLY A 391 -11.48 5.52 -8.61
C GLY A 391 -12.95 5.83 -8.30
N ASP A 392 -13.21 6.81 -7.43
CA ASP A 392 -14.50 7.49 -7.26
C ASP A 392 -14.29 8.82 -6.50
N ALA A 393 -13.44 9.69 -7.04
CA ALA A 393 -13.45 11.12 -6.70
C ALA A 393 -14.46 11.86 -7.60
N GLY A 394 -15.75 11.61 -7.36
CA GLY A 394 -16.84 12.39 -7.91
C GLY A 394 -17.58 13.13 -6.80
N ALA A 395 -17.42 14.45 -6.77
CA ALA A 395 -18.19 15.41 -5.97
C ALA A 395 -17.92 15.47 -4.45
N ALA A 396 -16.75 16.01 -4.09
CA ALA A 396 -16.67 16.82 -2.87
C ALA A 396 -17.27 18.21 -3.18
N GLY A 397 -18.52 18.41 -2.80
CA GLY A 397 -19.13 19.73 -2.80
C GLY A 397 -20.64 19.69 -2.67
N MET A 398 -21.15 19.75 -1.44
CA MET A 398 -22.25 20.65 -1.06
C MET A 398 -22.17 20.89 0.46
N PRO A 399 -21.96 22.13 0.94
CA PRO A 399 -22.35 22.48 2.30
C PRO A 399 -23.87 22.62 2.36
N GLN A 400 -24.49 22.10 3.42
CA GLN A 400 -25.72 22.65 3.97
C GLN A 400 -25.34 23.30 5.29
#